data_AF-A0A2P5P4Y5-F1
#
_entry.id   AF-A0A2P5P4Y5-F1
#
_cell.length_a   1.000
_cell.length_b   1.000
_cell.length_c   1.000
_cell.angle_alpha   90.00
_cell.angle_beta   90.00
_cell.angle_gamma   90.00
#
_symmetry.space_group_name_H-M   'P 1'
#
loop_
_entity.id
_entity.type
_entity.pdbx_description
1 polymer ?
#
loop_
_entity_poly.entity_id
_entity_poly.type
_entity_poly.pdbx_seq_one_letter_code
_entity_poly.pdbx_strand_id
1 'polypeptide(L)'
;MVKITKNLGEVRTKEIIGLIGKHITEYKGKTEDRTEGRHGIPMMIFERQQDAHLFANELSKKLDFPKEHVESNPVQTRFDLTGRT
;
A
#
# COMPACT_ATOMS: atom_id res chain seq x y z
N MET A 1 1.72 6.51 -0.62
CA MET A 1 1.23 5.22 -1.14
C MET A 1 2.12 4.09 -0.66
N VAL A 2 1.52 2.97 -0.30
CA VAL A 2 2.20 1.71 0.02
C VAL A 2 1.73 0.66 -0.98
N LYS A 3 2.66 -0.11 -1.57
CA LYS A 3 2.36 -1.25 -2.45
C LYS A 3 3.25 -2.44 -2.09
N ILE A 4 2.72 -3.65 -2.28
CA ILE A 4 3.46 -4.90 -2.15
C ILE A 4 3.90 -5.33 -3.54
N THR A 5 5.20 -5.56 -3.73
CA THR A 5 5.81 -5.80 -5.06
C THR A 5 6.04 -7.27 -5.38
N LYS A 6 5.76 -8.19 -4.45
CA LYS A 6 6.00 -9.62 -4.60
C LYS A 6 4.69 -10.42 -4.56
N ASN A 7 4.66 -11.54 -5.28
CA ASN A 7 3.59 -12.52 -5.16
C ASN A 7 3.74 -13.30 -3.84
N LEU A 8 2.68 -13.33 -3.03
CA LEU A 8 2.68 -13.98 -1.72
C LEU A 8 1.85 -15.25 -1.68
N GLY A 9 1.27 -15.64 -2.82
CA GLY A 9 0.30 -16.72 -2.90
C GLY A 9 -1.07 -16.30 -2.39
N GLU A 10 -2.09 -17.05 -2.77
CA GLU A 10 -3.49 -16.68 -2.56
C GLU A 10 -3.90 -16.63 -1.07
N VAL A 11 -3.35 -17.54 -0.26
CA VAL A 11 -3.63 -17.64 1.19
C VAL A 11 -3.13 -16.40 1.92
N ARG A 12 -1.84 -16.05 1.76
CA ARG A 12 -1.26 -14.85 2.39
C ARG A 12 -1.87 -13.56 1.84
N THR A 13 -2.25 -13.55 0.56
CA THR A 13 -2.93 -12.39 -0.04
C THR A 13 -4.23 -12.07 0.69
N LYS A 14 -5.05 -13.09 1.02
CA LYS A 14 -6.29 -12.89 1.80
C LYS A 14 -6.02 -12.39 3.21
N GLU A 15 -4.99 -12.92 3.88
CA GLU A 15 -4.58 -12.45 5.21
C GLU A 15 -4.17 -10.97 5.19
N ILE A 16 -3.41 -10.58 4.16
CA ILE A 16 -2.95 -9.21 3.96
C ILE A 16 -4.11 -8.27 3.72
N ILE A 17 -5.03 -8.63 2.81
CA ILE A 17 -6.24 -7.83 2.56
C ILE A 17 -7.05 -7.67 3.84
N GLY A 18 -7.18 -8.74 4.64
CA GLY A 18 -7.85 -8.69 5.94
C GLY A 18 -7.16 -7.75 6.93
N LEU A 19 -5.83 -7.78 7.02
CA LEU A 19 -5.06 -6.87 7.87
C LEU A 19 -5.17 -5.42 7.40
N ILE A 20 -5.09 -5.19 6.09
CA ILE A 20 -5.26 -3.87 5.48
C ILE A 20 -6.64 -3.34 5.82
N GLY A 21 -7.71 -4.07 5.52
CA GLY A 21 -9.08 -3.63 5.80
C GLY A 21 -9.32 -3.31 7.28
N LYS A 22 -8.70 -4.04 8.21
CA LYS A 22 -8.84 -3.81 9.65
C LYS A 22 -8.08 -2.58 10.15
N HIS A 23 -6.87 -2.35 9.64
CA HIS A 23 -5.96 -1.36 10.23
C HIS A 23 -5.82 -0.09 9.40
N ILE A 24 -6.08 -0.11 8.09
CA ILE A 24 -5.76 1.04 7.22
C ILE A 24 -6.44 2.35 7.66
N THR A 25 -7.64 2.27 8.23
CA THR A 25 -8.39 3.42 8.76
C THR A 25 -7.75 4.03 10.00
N GLU A 26 -7.06 3.23 10.82
CA GLU A 26 -6.33 3.71 12.01
C GLU A 26 -5.17 4.64 11.62
N TYR A 27 -4.64 4.47 10.40
CA TYR A 27 -3.53 5.24 9.85
C TYR A 27 -3.99 6.29 8.83
N LYS A 28 -5.26 6.71 8.86
CA LYS A 28 -5.82 7.67 7.87
C LYS A 28 -5.55 7.26 6.42
N GLY A 29 -5.54 5.96 6.16
CA GLY A 29 -5.34 5.39 4.85
C GLY A 29 -6.65 4.90 4.23
N LYS A 30 -6.64 4.75 2.91
CA LYS A 30 -7.70 4.15 2.11
C LYS A 30 -7.11 3.19 1.08
N THR A 31 -7.86 2.15 0.74
CA THR A 31 -7.51 1.26 -0.36
C THR A 31 -8.04 1.84 -1.66
N GLU A 32 -7.22 1.88 -2.70
CA GLU A 32 -7.69 2.06 -4.08
C GLU A 32 -7.76 0.70 -4.77
N ASP A 33 -8.83 0.47 -5.52
CA ASP A 33 -9.07 -0.72 -6.35
C ASP A 33 -8.15 -0.81 -7.59
N ARG A 34 -7.03 -0.09 -7.56
CA ARG A 34 -5.97 -0.19 -8.56
C ARG A 34 -5.16 -1.46 -8.30
N THR A 35 -5.78 -2.58 -8.61
CA THR A 35 -5.13 -3.90 -8.69
C THR A 35 -4.44 -4.10 -10.04
N GLU A 36 -4.39 -3.08 -10.91
CA GLU A 36 -3.81 -3.13 -12.27
C GLU A 36 -2.46 -3.87 -12.29
N GLY A 37 -2.49 -5.14 -12.71
CA GLY A 37 -1.33 -6.02 -12.85
C GLY A 37 -0.68 -6.51 -11.55
N ARG A 38 -1.27 -6.28 -10.38
CA ARG A 38 -0.69 -6.63 -9.07
C ARG A 38 -1.46 -7.77 -8.42
N HIS A 39 -0.76 -8.63 -7.70
CA HIS A 39 -1.12 -9.95 -7.16
C HIS A 39 -2.36 -10.00 -6.23
N GLY A 40 -3.48 -9.39 -6.60
CA GLY A 40 -4.71 -9.30 -5.80
C GLY A 40 -4.63 -8.35 -4.60
N ILE A 41 -3.51 -7.68 -4.36
CA ILE A 41 -3.33 -6.78 -3.20
C ILE A 41 -3.70 -5.34 -3.60
N PRO A 42 -4.67 -4.71 -2.92
CA PRO A 42 -5.07 -3.33 -3.22
C PRO A 42 -3.96 -2.34 -2.89
N MET A 43 -3.91 -1.24 -3.63
CA MET A 43 -2.99 -0.15 -3.35
C MET A 43 -3.46 0.62 -2.12
N MET A 44 -2.54 0.98 -1.23
CA MET A 44 -2.88 1.73 -0.01
C MET A 44 -2.42 3.17 -0.14
N ILE A 45 -3.35 4.09 -0.01
CA ILE A 45 -3.12 5.54 -0.10
C ILE A 45 -3.31 6.12 1.29
N PHE A 46 -2.39 6.99 1.70
CA PHE A 46 -2.39 7.61 3.01
C PHE A 46 -2.33 9.12 2.84
N GLU A 47 -2.98 9.86 3.73
CA GLU A 47 -2.93 11.33 3.75
C GLU A 47 -1.52 11.86 4.04
N ARG A 48 -0.79 11.18 4.94
CA ARG A 48 0.56 11.57 5.35
C ARG A 48 1.56 10.47 5.04
N GLN A 49 2.77 10.89 4.67
CA GLN A 49 3.87 9.96 4.42
C GLN A 49 4.30 9.23 5.71
N GLN A 50 4.22 9.89 6.87
CA GLN A 50 4.51 9.27 8.17
C GLN A 50 3.59 8.09 8.46
N ASP A 51 2.29 8.25 8.20
CA ASP A 51 1.29 7.20 8.42
C ASP A 51 1.52 6.01 7.47
N ALA A 52 1.90 6.29 6.21
CA ALA A 52 2.30 5.26 5.25
C ALA A 52 3.52 4.44 5.73
N HIS A 53 4.52 5.10 6.31
CA HIS A 53 5.72 4.44 6.86
C HIS A 53 5.40 3.60 8.09
N LEU A 54 4.57 4.12 9.00
CA LEU A 54 4.11 3.38 10.18
C LEU A 54 3.34 2.13 9.77
N PHE A 55 2.39 2.29 8.85
CA PHE A 55 1.60 1.19 8.34
C PHE A 55 2.46 0.14 7.62
N ALA A 56 3.40 0.56 6.78
CA ALA A 56 4.32 -0.35 6.10
C ALA A 56 5.20 -1.15 7.08
N ASN A 57 5.68 -0.51 8.15
CA ASN A 57 6.45 -1.17 9.20
C ASN A 57 5.62 -2.19 9.98
N GLU A 58 4.38 -1.85 10.35
CA GLU A 58 3.49 -2.77 11.07
C GLU A 58 3.08 -3.94 10.18
N LEU A 59 2.80 -3.68 8.90
CA LEU A 59 2.49 -4.73 7.93
C LEU A 59 3.68 -5.68 7.74
N SER A 60 4.90 -5.13 7.63
CA SER A 60 6.14 -5.91 7.57
C SER A 60 6.34 -6.77 8.82
N LYS A 61 6.13 -6.23 10.03
CA LYS A 61 6.25 -7.00 11.28
C LYS A 61 5.20 -8.10 11.40
N LYS A 62 3.92 -7.80 11.14
CA LYS A 62 2.82 -8.77 11.33
C LYS A 62 2.90 -9.93 10.35
N LEU A 63 3.45 -9.71 9.17
CA LEU A 63 3.55 -10.72 8.11
C LEU A 63 4.91 -11.42 8.07
N ASP A 64 5.82 -11.07 8.98
CA ASP A 64 7.25 -11.45 8.90
C ASP A 64 7.80 -11.20 7.49
N PHE A 65 7.46 -10.03 6.94
CA PHE A 65 7.64 -9.75 5.52
C PHE A 65 8.76 -8.72 5.33
N PRO A 66 9.80 -9.03 4.53
CA PRO A 66 10.91 -8.11 4.31
C PRO A 66 10.44 -6.75 3.78
N LYS A 67 10.93 -5.67 4.40
CA LYS A 67 10.57 -4.29 4.02
C LYS A 67 10.91 -3.95 2.57
N GLU A 68 11.91 -4.61 2.00
CA GLU A 68 12.29 -4.52 0.58
C GLU A 68 11.16 -4.89 -0.40
N HIS A 69 10.15 -5.63 0.06
CA HIS A 69 9.00 -6.01 -0.74
C HIS A 69 7.76 -5.12 -0.47
N VAL A 70 7.91 -4.11 0.41
CA VAL A 70 6.88 -3.13 0.77
C VAL A 70 7.39 -1.74 0.36
N GLU A 71 6.95 -1.28 -0.80
CA GLU A 71 7.38 0.01 -1.32
C GLU A 71 6.47 1.12 -0.79
N SER A 72 7.03 2.07 -0.05
CA SER A 72 6.34 3.27 0.42
C SER A 72 6.87 4.48 -0.35
N ASN A 73 6.03 5.04 -1.22
CA ASN A 73 6.35 6.24 -1.98
C ASN A 73 5.43 7.38 -1.54
N PRO A 74 5.87 8.64 -1.61
CA PRO A 74 4.92 9.75 -1.59
C PRO A 74 3.89 9.53 -2.70
N VAL A 75 2.62 9.86 -2.44
CA VAL A 75 1.62 9.86 -3.51
C VAL A 75 2.06 10.93 -4.48
N GLN A 76 2.71 10.52 -5.58
CA GLN A 76 2.91 11.39 -6.73
C GLN A 76 1.53 11.56 -7.34
N THR A 77 0.75 12.50 -6.80
CA THR A 77 -0.33 13.10 -7.57
C THR A 77 0.39 13.71 -8.77
N ARG A 78 0.34 13.03 -9.93
CA ARG A 78 0.72 13.66 -11.19
C ARG A 78 -0.22 14.85 -11.33
N PHE A 79 0.21 16.02 -10.86
CA PHE A 79 -0.18 17.26 -11.48
C PHE A 79 0.48 17.19 -12.85
N ASP A 80 -0.28 16.67 -13.80
CA ASP A 80 0.03 16.79 -15.21
C ASP A 80 -0.10 18.29 -15.53
N LEU A 81 0.97 19.04 -15.27
CA LEU A 81 1.19 20.37 -15.82
C LEU A 81 1.56 20.19 -17.30
N THR A 82 0.64 19.64 -18.10
CA THR A 82 0.64 19.87 -19.55
C THR A 82 -0.26 21.04 -19.90
N GLY A 83 -0.13 22.13 -19.14
CA GLY A 83 -0.41 23.47 -19.65
C GLY A 83 0.71 23.87 -20.60
N ARG A 84 0.75 23.26 -21.80
CA ARG A 84 1.54 23.80 -22.91
C ARG A 84 0.96 25.18 -23.24
N THR A 85 1.73 26.21 -22.94
CA THR A 85 1.63 27.56 -23.53
C THR A 85 1.72 27.52 -25.05
#